data_AF-M5JJF5-F1
#
_entry.id   AF-M5JJF5-F1
#
_cell.length_a   1.000
_cell.length_b   1.000
_cell.length_c   1.000
_cell.angle_alpha   90.00
_cell.angle_beta   90.00
_cell.angle_gamma   90.00
#
_symmetry.space_group_name_H-M   'P 1'
#
loop_
_entity.id
_entity.type
_entity.pdbx_description
1 polymer ?
#
loop_
_entity_poly.entity_id
_entity_poly.type
_entity_poly.pdbx_seq_one_letter_code
_entity_poly.pdbx_strand_id
1 'polypeptide(L)'
;MVVSMEAFTKHYANSVVAGAGDFPEILDFEQVKAGGLKNSEMTPHLFAPDVTMPTLVVQVREDRWTSVEDGEKTFELLGAKEKELFWIEGTPRRWVGYNYFGSHPEKLIGWFDKYMKV
;
A
#
# COMPACT_ATOMS: atom_id res chain seq x y z
N MET A 1 -5.07 0.77 2.49
CA MET A 1 -3.85 1.04 1.70
C MET A 1 -2.71 0.27 2.31
N VAL A 2 -2.02 -0.48 1.45
CA VAL A 2 -0.91 -1.38 1.77
C VAL A 2 0.26 -0.97 0.86
N VAL A 3 1.46 -0.79 1.39
CA VAL A 3 2.59 -0.24 0.62
C VAL A 3 3.90 -0.83 1.14
N SER A 4 4.84 -1.10 0.25
CA SER A 4 6.21 -1.42 0.67
C SER A 4 6.97 -0.16 1.08
N MET A 5 7.82 -0.27 2.11
CA MET A 5 8.62 0.89 2.52
C MET A 5 9.64 1.30 1.47
N GLU A 6 10.08 0.39 0.61
CA GLU A 6 10.96 0.71 -0.52
C GLU A 6 10.28 1.65 -1.51
N ALA A 7 9.05 1.31 -1.97
CA ALA A 7 8.27 2.21 -2.81
C ALA A 7 7.98 3.53 -2.08
N PHE A 8 7.51 3.44 -0.83
CA PHE A 8 7.12 4.62 -0.09
C PHE A 8 8.27 5.61 0.13
N THR A 9 9.39 5.16 0.69
CA THR A 9 10.52 6.05 1.02
C THR A 9 11.14 6.66 -0.22
N LYS A 10 11.30 5.88 -1.30
CA LYS A 10 11.79 6.38 -2.58
C LYS A 10 10.90 7.49 -3.14
N HIS A 11 9.60 7.22 -3.29
CA HIS A 11 8.66 8.18 -3.89
C HIS A 11 8.42 9.39 -2.96
N TYR A 12 8.36 9.17 -1.65
CA TYR A 12 8.26 10.25 -0.67
C TYR A 12 9.48 11.17 -0.71
N ALA A 13 10.70 10.62 -0.64
CA ALA A 13 11.93 11.41 -0.67
C ALA A 13 12.02 12.24 -1.97
N ASN A 14 11.75 11.62 -3.12
CA ASN A 14 11.71 12.30 -4.41
C ASN A 14 10.60 13.36 -4.52
N SER A 15 9.52 13.24 -3.75
CA SER A 15 8.47 14.28 -3.68
C SER A 15 8.87 15.51 -2.87
N VAL A 16 9.91 15.41 -2.02
CA VAL A 16 10.44 16.50 -1.19
C VAL A 16 11.67 17.12 -1.85
N VAL A 17 12.62 16.29 -2.29
CA VAL A 17 13.84 16.70 -2.99
C VAL A 17 14.09 15.73 -4.14
N ALA A 18 14.14 16.23 -5.37
CA ALA A 18 14.38 15.40 -6.55
C ALA A 18 15.72 14.65 -6.44
N GLY A 19 15.70 13.34 -6.66
CA GLY A 19 16.87 12.46 -6.58
C GLY A 19 17.20 11.95 -5.17
N ALA A 20 16.53 12.44 -4.12
CA ALA A 20 16.80 11.99 -2.76
C ALA A 20 16.38 10.53 -2.50
N GLY A 21 15.45 10.00 -3.29
CA GLY A 21 15.00 8.60 -3.22
C GLY A 21 15.91 7.61 -3.95
N ASP A 22 16.98 8.08 -4.61
CA ASP A 22 17.85 7.24 -5.44
C ASP A 22 18.99 6.58 -4.64
N PHE A 23 19.07 6.86 -3.33
CA PHE A 23 20.09 6.34 -2.40
C PHE A 23 19.45 5.53 -1.26
N PRO A 24 18.76 4.42 -1.56
CA PRO A 24 18.06 3.62 -0.55
C PRO A 24 18.98 3.09 0.54
N GLU A 25 20.26 2.81 0.23
CA GLU A 25 21.26 2.34 1.19
C GLU A 25 21.60 3.35 2.28
N ILE A 26 21.55 4.66 1.99
CA ILE A 26 21.78 5.71 2.99
C ILE A 26 20.59 5.78 3.94
N LEU A 27 19.38 5.69 3.39
CA LEU A 27 18.14 5.67 4.17
C LEU A 27 18.10 4.44 5.08
N ASP A 28 18.38 3.26 4.55
CA ASP A 28 18.49 2.02 5.32
C ASP A 28 19.53 2.13 6.43
N PHE A 29 20.70 2.71 6.14
CA PHE A 29 21.76 2.88 7.14
C PHE A 29 21.31 3.76 8.31
N GLU A 30 20.75 4.94 8.04
CA GLU A 30 20.28 5.84 9.10
C GLU A 30 19.07 5.26 9.87
N GLN A 31 18.17 4.55 9.19
CA GLN A 31 17.07 3.83 9.84
C GLN A 31 17.58 2.77 10.83
N VAL A 32 18.49 1.89 10.37
CA VAL A 32 19.05 0.82 11.21
C VAL A 32 19.87 1.39 12.36
N LYS A 33 20.66 2.44 12.11
CA LYS A 33 21.42 3.15 13.14
C LYS A 33 20.51 3.77 14.21
N ALA A 34 19.31 4.20 13.84
CA ALA A 34 18.28 4.67 14.76
C ALA A 34 17.50 3.52 15.45
N GLY A 35 17.85 2.25 15.21
CA GLY A 35 17.19 1.08 15.78
C GLY A 35 16.03 0.52 14.95
N GLY A 36 15.88 0.97 13.70
CA GLY A 36 14.88 0.49 12.75
C GLY A 36 15.33 -0.73 11.94
N LEU A 37 14.53 -1.08 10.92
CA LEU A 37 14.78 -2.14 9.95
C LEU A 37 15.10 -1.54 8.58
N LYS A 38 15.66 -2.33 7.67
CA LYS A 38 15.84 -1.92 6.27
C LYS A 38 14.50 -1.86 5.56
N ASN A 39 14.38 -1.02 4.53
CA ASN A 39 13.14 -0.89 3.77
C ASN A 39 12.72 -2.21 3.09
N SER A 40 13.69 -3.04 2.67
CA SER A 40 13.44 -4.37 2.09
C SER A 40 12.79 -5.35 3.08
N GLU A 41 12.98 -5.13 4.39
CA GLU A 41 12.40 -5.95 5.45
C GLU A 41 11.00 -5.44 5.84
N MET A 42 10.74 -4.15 5.60
CA MET A 42 9.47 -3.48 5.91
C MET A 42 8.54 -3.51 4.69
N THR A 43 8.17 -4.71 4.26
CA THR A 43 7.29 -4.89 3.10
C THR A 43 6.18 -5.91 3.36
N PRO A 44 4.93 -5.59 2.99
CA PRO A 44 3.82 -6.54 3.10
C PRO A 44 4.02 -7.75 2.17
N HIS A 45 4.85 -7.63 1.13
CA HIS A 45 5.11 -8.73 0.18
C HIS A 45 5.59 -10.02 0.85
N LEU A 46 6.31 -9.92 1.96
CA LEU A 46 6.83 -11.09 2.69
C LEU A 46 5.71 -11.91 3.35
N PHE A 47 4.58 -11.27 3.67
CA PHE A 47 3.51 -11.86 4.50
C PHE A 47 2.17 -11.91 3.77
N ALA A 48 2.03 -11.23 2.62
CA ALA A 48 0.83 -11.26 1.79
C ALA A 48 0.35 -12.70 1.48
N PRO A 49 1.22 -13.68 1.21
CA PRO A 49 0.77 -15.07 0.98
C PRO A 49 0.00 -15.69 2.16
N ASP A 50 0.23 -15.23 3.39
CA ASP A 50 -0.42 -15.78 4.59
C ASP A 50 -1.83 -15.18 4.82
N VAL A 51 -2.18 -14.13 4.10
CA VAL A 51 -3.51 -13.50 4.14
C VAL A 51 -4.47 -14.34 3.30
N THR A 52 -5.16 -15.28 3.94
CA THR A 52 -6.02 -16.29 3.27
C THR A 52 -7.52 -16.02 3.35
N MET A 53 -7.95 -15.06 4.16
CA MET A 53 -9.34 -14.63 4.27
C MET A 53 -9.76 -13.71 3.11
N PRO A 54 -11.08 -13.59 2.82
CA PRO A 54 -11.55 -12.64 1.82
C PRO A 54 -11.01 -11.23 2.04
N THR A 55 -10.31 -10.67 1.05
CA THR A 55 -9.60 -9.39 1.19
C THR A 55 -9.96 -8.39 0.10
N LEU A 56 -10.46 -7.21 0.50
CA LEU A 56 -10.60 -6.04 -0.36
C LEU A 56 -9.38 -5.12 -0.19
N VAL A 57 -8.55 -5.02 -1.22
CA VAL A 57 -7.43 -4.08 -1.26
C VAL A 57 -7.90 -2.77 -1.86
N VAL A 58 -7.60 -1.66 -1.19
CA VAL A 58 -8.00 -0.32 -1.63
C VAL A 58 -6.78 0.58 -1.68
N GLN A 59 -6.58 1.20 -2.84
CA GLN A 59 -5.43 2.04 -3.16
C GLN A 59 -5.85 3.27 -3.95
N VAL A 60 -5.09 4.35 -3.81
CA VAL A 60 -5.21 5.53 -4.69
C VAL A 60 -4.28 5.33 -5.88
N ARG A 61 -4.81 5.37 -7.10
CA ARG A 61 -4.08 5.00 -8.32
C ARG A 61 -2.93 5.95 -8.63
N GLU A 62 -3.16 7.26 -8.49
CA GLU A 62 -2.15 8.28 -8.78
C GLU A 62 -1.35 8.72 -7.55
N ASP A 63 -1.37 7.95 -6.45
CA ASP A 63 -0.68 8.33 -5.22
C ASP A 63 0.81 8.58 -5.44
N ARG A 64 1.21 9.84 -5.21
CA ARG A 64 2.58 10.33 -5.43
C ARG A 64 3.65 9.65 -4.58
N TRP A 65 3.26 8.90 -3.56
CA TRP A 65 4.17 8.25 -2.61
C TRP A 65 4.20 6.73 -2.75
N THR A 66 3.66 6.18 -3.83
CA THR A 66 3.77 4.76 -4.14
C THR A 66 3.73 4.60 -5.65
N SER A 67 3.66 3.36 -6.13
CA SER A 67 3.44 3.04 -7.53
C SER A 67 2.29 2.06 -7.68
N VAL A 68 1.73 1.99 -8.89
CA VAL A 68 0.68 1.03 -9.23
C VAL A 68 1.24 -0.39 -9.11
N GLU A 69 2.48 -0.59 -9.55
CA GLU A 69 3.16 -1.88 -9.55
C GLU A 69 3.36 -2.45 -8.13
N ASP A 70 3.66 -1.60 -7.13
CA ASP A 70 3.77 -2.04 -5.74
C ASP A 70 2.42 -2.53 -5.18
N GLY A 71 1.34 -1.81 -5.52
CA GLY A 71 -0.02 -2.19 -5.14
C GLY A 71 -0.49 -3.49 -5.81
N GLU A 72 -0.23 -3.63 -7.11
CA GLU A 72 -0.54 -4.82 -7.90
C GLU A 72 0.25 -6.03 -7.38
N LYS A 73 1.56 -5.88 -7.16
CA LYS A 73 2.41 -6.94 -6.61
C LYS A 73 1.90 -7.43 -5.25
N THR A 74 1.54 -6.51 -4.34
CA THR A 74 0.97 -6.90 -3.05
C THR A 74 -0.34 -7.67 -3.24
N PHE A 75 -1.22 -7.19 -4.10
CA PHE A 75 -2.50 -7.84 -4.38
C PHE A 75 -2.33 -9.24 -4.97
N GLU A 76 -1.41 -9.41 -5.92
CA GLU A 76 -1.10 -10.69 -6.55
C GLU A 76 -0.59 -11.71 -5.55
N LEU A 77 0.29 -11.29 -4.63
CA LEU A 77 0.88 -12.13 -3.61
C LEU A 77 -0.11 -12.60 -2.53
N LEU A 78 -1.28 -11.97 -2.39
CA LEU A 78 -2.27 -12.41 -1.40
C LEU A 78 -2.66 -13.88 -1.59
N GLY A 79 -2.62 -14.65 -0.49
CA GLY A 79 -3.09 -16.04 -0.45
C GLY A 79 -4.62 -16.20 -0.49
N ALA A 80 -5.35 -15.09 -0.40
CA ALA A 80 -6.80 -15.05 -0.42
C ALA A 80 -7.35 -15.53 -1.76
N LYS A 81 -8.31 -16.45 -1.71
CA LYS A 81 -9.05 -16.92 -2.90
C LYS A 81 -10.02 -15.85 -3.37
N GLU A 82 -10.73 -15.25 -2.43
CA GLU A 82 -11.65 -14.15 -2.68
C GLU A 82 -10.92 -12.83 -2.42
N LYS A 83 -10.42 -12.21 -3.48
CA LYS A 83 -9.74 -10.92 -3.37
C LYS A 83 -10.15 -9.96 -4.48
N GLU A 84 -10.20 -8.68 -4.15
CA GLU A 84 -10.49 -7.62 -5.10
C GLU A 84 -9.55 -6.43 -4.86
N LEU A 85 -9.05 -5.83 -5.95
CA LEU A 85 -8.28 -4.59 -5.92
C LEU A 85 -9.17 -3.45 -6.43
N PHE A 86 -9.38 -2.46 -5.58
CA PHE A 86 -10.14 -1.25 -5.91
C PHE A 86 -9.23 -0.03 -5.96
N TRP A 87 -9.23 0.61 -7.13
CA TRP A 87 -8.53 1.85 -7.38
C TRP A 87 -9.45 3.05 -7.15
N ILE A 88 -9.01 3.96 -6.30
CA ILE A 88 -9.54 5.31 -6.18
C ILE A 88 -8.74 6.18 -7.14
N GLU A 89 -9.42 6.78 -8.10
CA GLU A 89 -8.81 7.55 -9.19
C GLU A 89 -9.10 9.05 -9.06
N GLY A 90 -8.36 9.87 -9.81
CA GLY A 90 -8.59 11.31 -9.92
C GLY A 90 -7.96 12.12 -8.79
N THR A 91 -7.02 11.54 -8.03
CA THR A 91 -6.30 12.26 -6.98
C THR A 91 -4.91 11.69 -6.76
N PRO A 92 -3.86 12.54 -6.66
CA PRO A 92 -2.53 12.08 -6.29
C PRO A 92 -2.32 12.00 -4.77
N ARG A 93 -3.35 12.32 -3.99
CA ARG A 93 -3.26 12.50 -2.53
C ARG A 93 -3.70 11.24 -1.79
N ARG A 94 -2.73 10.53 -1.21
CA ARG A 94 -2.95 9.34 -0.36
C ARG A 94 -4.09 9.50 0.66
N TRP A 95 -4.16 10.64 1.33
CA TRP A 95 -5.15 10.86 2.40
C TRP A 95 -6.61 10.96 1.93
N VAL A 96 -6.85 11.14 0.63
CA VAL A 96 -8.21 10.96 0.07
C VAL A 96 -8.64 9.50 0.21
N GLY A 97 -7.72 8.55 0.01
CA GLY A 97 -7.98 7.12 0.20
C GLY A 97 -8.38 6.75 1.62
N TYR A 98 -7.80 7.41 2.65
CA TYR A 98 -8.18 7.16 4.05
C TYR A 98 -9.63 7.55 4.36
N ASN A 99 -10.18 8.54 3.64
CA ASN A 99 -11.51 9.08 3.89
C ASN A 99 -12.57 8.64 2.87
N TYR A 100 -12.18 7.92 1.82
CA TYR A 100 -13.04 7.62 0.66
C TYR A 100 -14.37 6.97 1.04
N PHE A 101 -14.33 5.95 1.91
CA PHE A 101 -15.55 5.22 2.32
C PHE A 101 -16.48 6.01 3.24
N GLY A 102 -16.05 7.18 3.75
CA GLY A 102 -16.95 8.10 4.43
C GLY A 102 -17.95 8.75 3.48
N SER A 103 -17.59 8.91 2.20
CA SER A 103 -18.46 9.49 1.16
C SER A 103 -18.99 8.47 0.16
N HIS A 104 -18.32 7.32 0.01
CA HIS A 104 -18.65 6.25 -0.94
C HIS A 104 -18.68 4.87 -0.26
N PRO A 105 -19.62 4.63 0.69
CA PRO A 105 -19.60 3.43 1.54
C PRO A 105 -20.03 2.15 0.81
N GLU A 106 -20.68 2.25 -0.35
CA GLU A 106 -21.44 1.17 -0.99
C GLU A 106 -20.59 -0.07 -1.24
N LYS A 107 -19.36 0.13 -1.72
CA LYS A 107 -18.44 -0.97 -2.02
C LYS A 107 -17.95 -1.69 -0.77
N LEU A 108 -17.63 -0.95 0.30
CA LEU A 108 -17.16 -1.52 1.55
C LEU A 108 -18.29 -2.28 2.27
N ILE A 109 -19.49 -1.68 2.33
CA ILE A 109 -20.67 -2.34 2.90
C ILE A 109 -21.01 -3.61 2.10
N GLY A 110 -21.06 -3.52 0.77
CA GLY A 110 -21.33 -4.68 -0.07
C GLY A 110 -20.30 -5.81 0.06
N TRP A 111 -19.02 -5.47 0.31
CA TRP A 111 -17.99 -6.46 0.61
C TRP A 111 -18.30 -7.21 1.92
N PHE A 112 -18.63 -6.47 2.97
CA PHE A 112 -18.99 -7.03 4.27
C PHE A 112 -20.26 -7.87 4.21
N ASP A 113 -21.31 -7.39 3.53
CA ASP A 113 -22.56 -8.15 3.33
C ASP A 113 -22.31 -9.47 2.60
N LYS A 114 -21.33 -9.53 1.71
CA LYS A 114 -20.99 -10.73 0.95
C LYS A 114 -20.22 -11.76 1.79
N TYR A 115 -19.23 -11.32 2.55
CA TYR A 115 -18.22 -12.20 3.16
C TYR A 115 -18.25 -12.30 4.69
N MET A 116 -18.98 -11.42 5.38
CA MET A 116 -19.10 -11.40 6.85
C MET A 116 -20.54 -11.63 7.31
N LYS A 117 -21.25 -12.55 6.65
CA LYS A 117 -22.57 -12.98 7.10
C LYS A 117 -22.41 -13.78 8.40
N VAL A 118 -23.23 -13.43 9.40
CA VAL A 118 -23.37 -14.18 10.66
C VAL A 118 -24.28 -15.37 10.44
#